data_AF-A0A182SWB2-F1
#
_entry.id   AF-A0A182SWB2-F1
#
_cell.length_a   1.000
_cell.length_b   1.000
_cell.length_c   1.000
_cell.angle_alpha   90.00
_cell.angle_beta   90.00
_cell.angle_gamma   90.00
#
_symmetry.space_group_name_H-M   'P 1'
#
loop_
_entity.id
_entity.type
_entity.pdbx_description
1 polymer ?
#
loop_
_entity_poly.entity_id
_entity_poly.type
_entity_poly.pdbx_seq_one_letter_code
_entity_poly.pdbx_strand_id
1 'polypeptide(L)'
;LYLSGYILLNLQFGGEQFALTCAQAIPLLVEVIMAPDSREPENVNPTENAISAVTKILKYNKTAITNPNEMIALWFNWLPVVEDEDEALHVYGYMSDLIQSNNPIILGVNNCNLPRIASIIATCFYREAVPVPHPEAERLLGIMKEIESNPNLSQACISSLPAEQKAAVESAYQVTAAAAATAAAAAAAGTQ
;
A
#
# COMPACT_ATOMS: atom_id res chain seq x y z
N LEU A 1 11.22 -12.72 8.75
CA LEU A 1 10.87 -14.00 8.09
C LEU A 1 10.01 -14.94 8.97
N TYR A 2 10.49 -15.56 10.06
CA TYR A 2 9.67 -16.51 10.84
C TYR A 2 8.48 -15.90 11.60
N LEU A 3 8.56 -14.62 12.00
CA LEU A 3 7.49 -13.95 12.74
C LEU A 3 6.35 -13.46 11.82
N SER A 4 6.69 -12.93 10.63
CA SER A 4 5.71 -12.45 9.64
C SER A 4 4.86 -13.60 9.08
N GLY A 5 5.48 -14.74 8.74
CA GLY A 5 4.76 -15.93 8.27
C GLY A 5 3.82 -16.54 9.33
N TYR A 6 4.21 -16.53 10.60
CA TYR A 6 3.38 -17.06 11.69
C TYR A 6 2.17 -16.16 12.00
N ILE A 7 2.34 -14.85 11.88
CA ILE A 7 1.26 -13.86 12.04
C ILE A 7 0.28 -13.94 10.86
N LEU A 8 0.76 -14.11 9.62
CA LEU A 8 -0.10 -14.23 8.45
C LEU A 8 -1.00 -15.48 8.48
N LEU A 9 -0.43 -16.62 8.89
CA LEU A 9 -1.18 -17.88 8.97
C LEU A 9 -2.31 -17.80 10.00
N ASN A 10 -2.05 -17.21 11.17
CA ASN A 10 -3.09 -17.06 12.19
C ASN A 10 -4.14 -16.00 11.80
N LEU A 11 -3.75 -14.93 11.09
CA LEU A 11 -4.71 -13.94 10.57
C LEU A 11 -5.64 -14.50 9.49
N GLN A 12 -5.17 -15.41 8.64
CA GLN A 12 -6.00 -16.02 7.59
C GLN A 12 -6.86 -17.19 8.08
N PHE A 13 -6.41 -17.92 9.12
CA PHE A 13 -7.05 -19.19 9.56
C PHE A 13 -7.50 -19.23 11.03
N GLY A 14 -7.31 -18.17 11.81
CA GLY A 14 -7.51 -18.17 13.27
C GLY A 14 -8.97 -18.12 13.77
N GLY A 15 -9.95 -17.97 12.87
CA GLY A 15 -11.36 -17.94 13.23
C GLY A 15 -11.80 -16.71 14.05
N GLU A 16 -13.05 -16.71 14.51
CA GLU A 16 -13.73 -15.56 15.15
C GLU A 16 -13.07 -15.10 16.48
N GLN A 17 -12.43 -16.03 17.20
CA GLN A 17 -11.73 -15.72 18.45
C GLN A 17 -10.39 -14.97 18.22
N PHE A 18 -9.68 -15.32 17.15
CA PHE A 18 -8.45 -14.64 16.75
C PHE A 18 -8.75 -13.25 16.19
N ALA A 19 -9.87 -13.12 15.47
CA ALA A 19 -10.42 -11.84 15.05
C ALA A 19 -10.66 -10.89 16.26
N LEU A 20 -11.32 -11.35 17.32
CA LEU A 20 -11.54 -10.51 18.51
C LEU A 20 -10.23 -10.11 19.20
N THR A 21 -9.27 -11.03 19.28
CA THR A 21 -7.95 -10.78 19.89
C THR A 21 -7.13 -9.78 19.07
N CYS A 22 -7.20 -9.86 17.74
CA CYS A 22 -6.57 -8.90 16.85
C CYS A 22 -7.18 -7.49 16.98
N ALA A 23 -8.51 -7.39 17.11
CA ALA A 23 -9.17 -6.10 17.34
C ALA A 23 -8.72 -5.47 18.68
N GLN A 24 -8.52 -6.28 19.71
CA GLN A 24 -7.98 -5.83 21.01
C GLN A 24 -6.50 -5.41 20.95
N ALA A 25 -5.75 -5.89 19.96
CA ALA A 25 -4.35 -5.51 19.76
C ALA A 25 -4.17 -4.16 19.05
N ILE A 26 -5.22 -3.63 18.39
CA ILE A 26 -5.14 -2.37 17.63
C ILE A 26 -4.61 -1.20 18.48
N PRO A 27 -5.11 -0.94 19.71
CA PRO A 27 -4.60 0.18 20.51
C PRO A 27 -3.10 0.07 20.81
N LEU A 28 -2.62 -1.14 21.11
CA LEU A 28 -1.20 -1.38 21.38
C LEU A 28 -0.34 -1.17 20.13
N LEU A 29 -0.83 -1.61 18.95
CA LEU A 29 -0.15 -1.35 17.68
C LEU A 29 -0.11 0.15 17.38
N VAL A 30 -1.19 0.89 17.65
CA VAL A 30 -1.25 2.34 17.46
C VAL A 30 -0.24 3.06 18.37
N GLU A 31 -0.07 2.63 19.63
CA GLU A 31 0.93 3.19 20.54
C GLU A 31 2.36 3.07 19.98
N VAL A 32 2.71 1.91 19.43
CA VAL A 32 4.02 1.69 18.79
C VAL A 32 4.19 2.60 17.57
N ILE A 33 3.15 2.72 16.72
CA ILE A 33 3.23 3.52 15.50
C ILE A 33 3.33 5.02 15.82
N MET A 34 2.64 5.47 16.85
CA MET A 34 2.60 6.87 17.29
C MET A 34 3.72 7.25 18.26
N ALA A 35 4.63 6.32 18.59
CA ALA A 35 5.81 6.64 19.38
C ALA A 35 6.65 7.73 18.69
N PRO A 36 7.21 8.69 19.43
CA PRO A 36 7.91 9.85 18.84
C PRO A 36 9.17 9.45 18.05
N ASP A 37 9.76 8.31 18.37
CA ASP A 37 10.93 7.70 17.77
C ASP A 37 10.58 6.56 16.79
N SER A 38 9.30 6.38 16.44
CA SER A 38 8.83 5.25 15.61
C SER A 38 9.44 5.22 14.21
N ARG A 39 9.88 6.38 13.70
CA ARG A 39 10.52 6.53 12.38
C ARG A 39 12.05 6.61 12.41
N GLU A 40 12.66 6.45 13.58
CA GLU A 40 14.12 6.32 13.66
C GLU A 40 14.58 5.01 13.01
N PRO A 41 15.81 4.95 12.46
CA PRO A 41 16.31 3.76 11.74
C PRO A 41 16.25 2.45 12.55
N GLU A 42 16.32 2.53 13.88
CA GLU A 42 16.22 1.39 14.79
C GLU A 42 14.77 0.90 14.99
N ASN A 43 13.78 1.78 14.82
CA ASN A 43 12.37 1.52 15.12
C ASN A 43 11.47 1.49 13.88
N VAL A 44 11.97 1.89 12.71
CA VAL A 44 11.17 1.97 11.49
C VAL A 44 10.63 0.60 11.06
N ASN A 45 11.45 -0.45 11.12
CA ASN A 45 11.04 -1.82 10.79
C ASN A 45 9.90 -2.35 11.68
N PRO A 46 10.01 -2.35 13.03
CA PRO A 46 8.90 -2.79 13.88
C PRO A 46 7.65 -1.90 13.72
N THR A 47 7.83 -0.60 13.46
CA THR A 47 6.73 0.34 13.19
C THR A 47 5.99 -0.01 11.90
N GLU A 48 6.70 -0.27 10.81
CA GLU A 48 6.10 -0.67 9.54
C GLU A 48 5.39 -2.02 9.64
N ASN A 49 5.95 -2.97 10.39
CA ASN A 49 5.28 -4.23 10.70
C ASN A 49 3.98 -4.02 11.49
N ALA A 50 3.96 -3.08 12.42
CA ALA A 50 2.74 -2.71 13.15
C ALA A 50 1.69 -2.08 12.21
N ILE A 51 2.11 -1.20 11.29
CA ILE A 51 1.22 -0.62 10.26
C ILE A 51 0.61 -1.73 9.38
N SER A 52 1.43 -2.70 8.95
CA SER A 52 0.93 -3.83 8.15
C SER A 52 0.01 -4.76 8.94
N ALA A 53 0.30 -5.01 10.23
CA ALA A 53 -0.61 -5.75 11.10
C ALA A 53 -1.98 -5.06 11.19
N VAL A 54 -2.02 -3.74 11.40
CA VAL A 54 -3.27 -2.97 11.39
C VAL A 54 -3.97 -3.07 10.03
N THR A 55 -3.22 -2.99 8.92
CA THR A 55 -3.75 -3.19 7.55
C THR A 55 -4.47 -4.53 7.42
N LYS A 56 -3.84 -5.62 7.84
CA LYS A 56 -4.42 -6.97 7.75
C LYS A 56 -5.69 -7.09 8.59
N ILE A 57 -5.70 -6.51 9.78
CA ILE A 57 -6.88 -6.48 10.64
C ILE A 57 -8.01 -5.68 9.98
N LEU A 58 -7.72 -4.51 9.42
CA LEU A 58 -8.67 -3.67 8.68
C LEU A 58 -9.16 -4.33 7.37
N LYS A 59 -8.38 -5.23 6.77
CA LYS A 59 -8.75 -5.95 5.55
C LYS A 59 -9.64 -7.14 5.84
N TYR A 60 -9.26 -8.01 6.77
CA TYR A 60 -9.89 -9.31 6.99
C TYR A 60 -10.89 -9.34 8.15
N ASN A 61 -10.87 -8.35 9.04
CA ASN A 61 -11.63 -8.37 10.28
C ASN A 61 -12.36 -7.06 10.57
N LYS A 62 -13.06 -6.54 9.56
CA LYS A 62 -13.80 -5.26 9.67
C LYS A 62 -14.94 -5.31 10.68
N THR A 63 -15.53 -6.48 10.95
CA THR A 63 -16.70 -6.64 11.82
C THR A 63 -16.40 -6.51 13.30
N ALA A 64 -15.16 -6.79 13.72
CA ALA A 64 -14.74 -6.66 15.11
C ALA A 64 -14.25 -5.24 15.49
N ILE A 65 -14.15 -4.33 14.51
CA ILE A 65 -13.67 -2.96 14.72
C ILE A 65 -14.86 -2.03 14.90
N THR A 66 -14.92 -1.31 16.01
CA THR A 66 -16.01 -0.37 16.32
C THR A 66 -16.04 0.80 15.34
N ASN A 67 -14.88 1.40 15.02
CA ASN A 67 -14.76 2.59 14.16
C ASN A 67 -13.79 2.37 12.98
N PRO A 68 -14.12 1.51 12.00
CA PRO A 68 -13.21 1.18 10.91
C PRO A 68 -12.86 2.39 10.04
N ASN A 69 -13.79 3.35 9.88
CA ASN A 69 -13.58 4.54 9.06
C ASN A 69 -12.54 5.50 9.66
N GLU A 70 -12.59 5.74 10.96
CA GLU A 70 -11.60 6.57 11.66
C GLU A 70 -10.23 5.90 11.63
N MET A 71 -10.19 4.58 11.81
CA MET A 71 -8.95 3.81 11.72
C MET A 71 -8.34 3.85 10.32
N ILE A 72 -9.14 3.82 9.26
CA ILE A 72 -8.66 3.99 7.87
C ILE A 72 -8.05 5.38 7.67
N ALA A 73 -8.69 6.44 8.18
CA ALA A 73 -8.17 7.80 8.08
C ALA A 73 -6.82 7.94 8.81
N LEU A 74 -6.71 7.36 10.01
CA LEU A 74 -5.48 7.37 10.79
C LEU A 74 -4.38 6.52 10.12
N TRP A 75 -4.73 5.32 9.66
CA TRP A 75 -3.83 4.43 8.92
C TRP A 75 -3.25 5.10 7.68
N PHE A 76 -4.07 5.84 6.94
CA PHE A 76 -3.60 6.58 5.78
C PHE A 76 -2.52 7.59 6.15
N ASN A 77 -2.55 8.19 7.35
CA ASN A 77 -1.51 9.13 7.82
C ASN A 77 -0.17 8.44 8.13
N TRP A 78 -0.14 7.12 8.28
CA TRP A 78 1.08 6.36 8.54
C TRP A 78 1.82 5.93 7.28
N LEU A 79 1.30 6.19 6.09
CA LEU A 79 2.01 5.91 4.84
C LEU A 79 3.03 7.03 4.53
N PRO A 80 4.19 6.69 3.93
CA PRO A 80 4.52 5.42 3.26
C PRO A 80 5.17 4.35 4.15
N VAL A 81 5.14 3.10 3.65
CA VAL A 81 5.84 1.91 4.17
C VAL A 81 6.84 1.47 3.10
N VAL A 82 8.14 1.42 3.41
CA VAL A 82 9.19 1.27 2.39
C VAL A 82 10.38 0.39 2.78
N GLU A 83 10.47 -0.06 4.03
CA GLU A 83 11.62 -0.83 4.52
C GLU A 83 11.40 -2.34 4.37
N ASP A 84 10.16 -2.82 4.52
CA ASP A 84 9.81 -4.24 4.40
C ASP A 84 8.93 -4.50 3.16
N GLU A 85 9.50 -5.11 2.12
CA GLU A 85 8.84 -5.42 0.84
C GLU A 85 7.62 -6.36 1.00
N ASP A 86 7.71 -7.36 1.88
CA ASP A 86 6.63 -8.33 2.10
C ASP A 86 5.43 -7.62 2.74
N GLU A 87 5.70 -6.72 3.69
CA GLU A 87 4.67 -5.96 4.39
C GLU A 87 4.10 -4.82 3.54
N ALA A 88 4.94 -4.16 2.75
CA ALA A 88 4.56 -3.15 1.77
C ALA A 88 3.51 -3.69 0.79
N LEU A 89 3.67 -4.92 0.27
CA LEU A 89 2.69 -5.54 -0.62
C LEU A 89 1.28 -5.62 -0.01
N HIS A 90 1.18 -5.96 1.27
CA HIS A 90 -0.11 -6.00 1.96
C HIS A 90 -0.71 -4.61 2.15
N VAL A 91 0.11 -3.64 2.54
CA VAL A 91 -0.27 -2.24 2.75
C VAL A 91 -0.77 -1.60 1.46
N TYR A 92 0.02 -1.68 0.39
CA TYR A 92 -0.32 -1.09 -0.90
C TYR A 92 -1.43 -1.85 -1.63
N GLY A 93 -1.54 -3.17 -1.43
CA GLY A 93 -2.68 -3.93 -1.93
C GLY A 93 -3.99 -3.50 -1.29
N TYR A 94 -4.00 -3.26 0.02
CA TYR A 94 -5.17 -2.69 0.71
C TYR A 94 -5.46 -1.24 0.30
N MET A 95 -4.42 -0.42 0.13
CA MET A 95 -4.56 0.94 -0.39
C MET A 95 -5.25 0.94 -1.77
N SER A 96 -4.80 0.05 -2.66
CA SER A 96 -5.37 -0.11 -3.99
C SER A 96 -6.83 -0.56 -3.92
N ASP A 97 -7.18 -1.50 -3.02
CA ASP A 97 -8.57 -1.91 -2.78
C ASP A 97 -9.46 -0.73 -2.36
N LEU A 98 -8.96 0.14 -1.47
CA LEU A 98 -9.70 1.32 -0.98
C LEU A 98 -9.87 2.39 -2.07
N ILE A 99 -8.85 2.62 -2.91
CA ILE A 99 -8.92 3.60 -3.99
C ILE A 99 -9.88 3.12 -5.08
N GLN A 100 -9.77 1.86 -5.50
CA GLN A 100 -10.63 1.26 -6.53
C GLN A 100 -12.10 1.16 -6.09
N SER A 101 -12.34 1.00 -4.78
CA SER A 101 -13.69 1.05 -4.21
C SER A 101 -14.25 2.49 -4.04
N ASN A 102 -13.54 3.51 -4.52
CA ASN A 102 -13.91 4.92 -4.39
C ASN A 102 -14.17 5.33 -2.93
N ASN A 103 -13.33 4.85 -2.00
CA ASN A 103 -13.53 5.12 -0.58
C ASN A 103 -13.34 6.63 -0.29
N PRO A 104 -14.37 7.34 0.21
CA PRO A 104 -14.32 8.79 0.41
C PRO A 104 -13.34 9.23 1.50
N ILE A 105 -12.92 8.31 2.38
CA ILE A 105 -11.96 8.60 3.46
C ILE A 105 -10.55 8.72 2.90
N ILE A 106 -10.18 7.82 1.98
CA ILE A 106 -8.86 7.83 1.35
C ILE A 106 -8.77 8.93 0.31
N LEU A 107 -9.78 9.07 -0.56
CA LEU A 107 -9.79 10.11 -1.58
C LEU A 107 -9.96 11.51 -0.98
N GLY A 108 -10.68 11.61 0.14
CA GLY A 108 -11.03 12.89 0.76
C GLY A 108 -12.12 13.63 0.00
N VAL A 109 -12.65 14.70 0.61
CA VAL A 109 -13.67 15.54 -0.02
C VAL A 109 -13.10 16.18 -1.28
N ASN A 110 -13.78 16.02 -2.41
CA ASN A 110 -13.32 16.48 -3.73
C ASN A 110 -11.95 15.92 -4.14
N ASN A 111 -11.61 14.71 -3.70
CA ASN A 111 -10.36 14.04 -4.07
C ASN A 111 -9.09 14.79 -3.61
N CYS A 112 -9.18 15.55 -2.51
CA CYS A 112 -8.09 16.38 -2.00
C CYS A 112 -6.83 15.60 -1.61
N ASN A 113 -6.93 14.29 -1.36
CA ASN A 113 -5.81 13.44 -0.98
C ASN A 113 -5.06 12.85 -2.19
N LEU A 114 -5.52 13.05 -3.43
CA LEU A 114 -4.85 12.50 -4.63
C LEU A 114 -3.38 12.91 -4.77
N PRO A 115 -2.96 14.17 -4.49
CA PRO A 115 -1.54 14.54 -4.52
C PRO A 115 -0.71 13.71 -3.54
N ARG A 116 -1.26 13.42 -2.36
CA ARG A 116 -0.60 12.60 -1.34
C ARG A 116 -0.53 11.14 -1.77
N ILE A 117 -1.60 10.60 -2.37
CA ILE A 117 -1.61 9.23 -2.93
C ILE A 117 -0.53 9.10 -4.00
N ALA A 118 -0.45 10.05 -4.94
CA ALA A 118 0.58 10.05 -5.98
C ALA A 118 2.00 10.11 -5.38
N SER A 119 2.22 10.94 -4.35
CA SER A 119 3.51 11.01 -3.65
C SER A 119 3.87 9.71 -2.93
N ILE A 120 2.90 9.05 -2.29
CA ILE A 120 3.11 7.74 -1.65
C ILE A 120 3.47 6.69 -2.69
N ILE A 121 2.74 6.61 -3.81
CA ILE A 121 3.02 5.67 -4.91
C ILE A 121 4.42 5.93 -5.50
N ALA A 122 4.76 7.19 -5.76
CA ALA A 122 6.06 7.53 -6.31
C ALA A 122 7.22 7.22 -5.34
N THR A 123 7.00 7.42 -4.03
CA THR A 123 7.96 7.05 -2.98
C THR A 123 8.13 5.54 -2.88
N CYS A 124 7.05 4.77 -3.01
CA CYS A 124 7.07 3.31 -3.04
C CYS A 124 7.99 2.78 -4.15
N PHE A 125 7.87 3.30 -5.37
CA PHE A 125 8.74 2.89 -6.48
C PHE A 125 10.16 3.42 -6.33
N TYR A 126 10.34 4.65 -5.85
CA TYR A 126 11.67 5.21 -5.62
C TYR A 126 12.48 4.43 -4.58
N ARG A 127 11.81 3.91 -3.54
CA ARG A 127 12.43 3.09 -2.49
C ARG A 127 12.42 1.59 -2.80
N GLU A 128 11.96 1.20 -4.00
CA GLU A 128 11.85 -0.20 -4.42
C GLU A 128 11.00 -1.07 -3.47
N ALA A 129 10.06 -0.46 -2.75
CA ALA A 129 9.26 -1.13 -1.73
C ALA A 129 8.28 -2.17 -2.29
N VAL A 130 8.02 -2.14 -3.59
CA VAL A 130 7.21 -3.13 -4.29
C VAL A 130 7.98 -3.61 -5.52
N PRO A 131 8.16 -4.93 -5.69
CA PRO A 131 8.88 -5.48 -6.83
C PRO A 131 8.15 -5.20 -8.15
N VAL A 132 8.91 -5.02 -9.23
CA VAL A 132 8.38 -4.86 -10.59
C VAL A 132 9.09 -5.87 -11.51
N PRO A 133 8.38 -6.76 -12.22
CA PRO A 133 6.92 -6.83 -12.34
C PRO A 133 6.23 -7.54 -11.17
N HIS A 134 5.11 -6.98 -10.71
CA HIS A 134 4.23 -7.60 -9.71
C HIS A 134 2.78 -7.11 -9.88
N PRO A 135 1.74 -7.94 -9.65
CA PRO A 135 0.34 -7.52 -9.81
C PRO A 135 -0.02 -6.28 -8.99
N GLU A 136 0.49 -6.15 -7.77
CA GLU A 136 0.24 -4.95 -6.94
C GLU A 136 0.95 -3.71 -7.51
N ALA A 137 2.14 -3.85 -8.10
CA ALA A 137 2.79 -2.73 -8.80
C ALA A 137 1.94 -2.27 -10.00
N GLU A 138 1.38 -3.20 -10.78
CA GLU A 138 0.50 -2.88 -11.90
C GLU A 138 -0.74 -2.10 -11.46
N ARG A 139 -1.33 -2.48 -10.32
CA ARG A 139 -2.48 -1.76 -9.74
C ARG A 139 -2.12 -0.34 -9.33
N LEU A 140 -1.00 -0.15 -8.65
CA LEU A 140 -0.51 1.18 -8.26
C LEU A 140 -0.20 2.06 -9.47
N LEU A 141 0.44 1.49 -10.50
CA LEU A 141 0.72 2.16 -11.77
C LEU A 141 -0.55 2.53 -12.53
N GLY A 142 -1.60 1.70 -12.46
CA GLY A 142 -2.93 2.00 -12.99
C GLY A 142 -3.58 3.20 -12.31
N ILE A 143 -3.54 3.24 -10.98
CA ILE A 143 -4.03 4.39 -10.18
C ILE A 143 -3.26 5.66 -10.55
N MET A 144 -1.93 5.56 -10.66
CA MET A 144 -1.08 6.70 -11.05
C MET A 144 -1.43 7.21 -12.46
N LYS A 145 -1.71 6.30 -13.41
CA LYS A 145 -2.17 6.67 -14.77
C LYS A 145 -3.53 7.37 -14.75
N GLU A 146 -4.45 6.94 -13.89
CA GLU A 146 -5.75 7.62 -13.74
C GLU A 146 -5.58 9.05 -13.25
N ILE A 147 -4.68 9.28 -12.29
CA ILE A 147 -4.33 10.63 -11.80
C ILE A 147 -3.67 11.46 -12.92
N GLU A 148 -2.76 10.87 -13.69
CA GLU A 148 -2.10 11.49 -14.84
C GLU A 148 -3.07 11.91 -15.95
N SER A 149 -4.08 11.07 -16.19
CA SER A 149 -5.07 11.27 -17.26
C SER A 149 -5.96 12.50 -17.06
N ASN A 150 -6.06 12.99 -15.81
CA ASN A 150 -6.85 14.17 -15.48
C ASN A 150 -5.94 15.42 -15.41
N PRO A 151 -6.02 16.37 -16.37
CA PRO A 151 -5.08 17.48 -16.48
C PRO A 151 -5.02 18.37 -15.22
N ASN A 152 -6.17 18.56 -14.56
CA ASN A 152 -6.27 19.38 -13.36
C ASN A 152 -5.57 18.72 -12.15
N LEU A 153 -5.66 17.39 -12.07
CA LEU A 153 -5.02 16.61 -11.00
C LEU A 153 -3.53 16.41 -11.29
N SER A 154 -3.18 16.17 -12.55
CA SER A 154 -1.80 15.96 -12.99
C SER A 154 -0.90 17.14 -12.63
N GLN A 155 -1.36 18.38 -12.86
CA GLN A 155 -0.60 19.58 -12.50
C GLN A 155 -0.41 19.70 -10.99
N ALA A 156 -1.43 19.39 -10.19
CA ALA A 156 -1.36 19.46 -8.73
C ALA A 156 -0.55 18.32 -8.09
N CYS A 157 -0.61 17.11 -8.66
CA CYS A 157 -0.01 15.91 -8.08
C CYS A 157 1.42 15.71 -8.59
N ILE A 158 1.61 15.68 -9.91
CA ILE A 158 2.85 15.18 -10.53
C ILE A 158 3.88 16.30 -10.66
N SER A 159 3.47 17.54 -10.95
CA SER A 159 4.43 18.64 -11.05
C SER A 159 5.21 18.85 -9.74
N SER A 160 4.60 18.52 -8.61
CA SER A 160 5.18 18.62 -7.28
C SER A 160 6.17 17.50 -6.91
N LEU A 161 6.20 16.38 -7.65
CA LEU A 161 7.07 15.26 -7.34
C LEU A 161 8.54 15.55 -7.69
N PRO A 162 9.51 15.11 -6.86
CA PRO A 162 10.93 15.12 -7.18
C PRO A 162 11.24 14.40 -8.50
N ALA A 163 12.29 14.84 -9.20
CA ALA A 163 12.70 14.25 -10.48
C ALA A 163 13.05 12.75 -10.34
N GLU A 164 13.68 12.37 -9.24
CA GLU A 164 14.04 10.98 -8.93
C GLU A 164 12.80 10.09 -8.77
N GLN A 165 11.76 10.59 -8.10
CA GLN A 165 10.50 9.87 -7.93
C GLN A 165 9.74 9.72 -9.25
N LYS A 166 9.77 10.75 -10.11
CA LYS A 166 9.20 10.66 -11.47
C LYS A 166 9.92 9.62 -12.31
N ALA A 167 11.26 9.62 -12.28
CA ALA A 167 12.07 8.65 -13.01
C ALA A 167 11.82 7.21 -12.53
N ALA A 168 11.62 7.00 -11.22
CA ALA A 168 11.29 5.69 -10.66
C ALA A 168 9.93 5.18 -11.17
N VAL A 169 8.91 6.03 -11.21
CA VAL A 169 7.59 5.70 -11.76
C VAL A 169 7.67 5.40 -13.26
N GLU A 170 8.43 6.19 -14.02
CA GLU A 170 8.64 5.97 -15.46
C GLU A 170 9.37 4.65 -15.74
N SER A 171 10.42 4.36 -14.96
CA SER A 171 11.14 3.08 -15.03
C SER A 171 10.19 1.90 -14.74
N ALA A 172 9.37 2.01 -13.70
CA ALA A 172 8.38 0.99 -13.37
C ALA A 172 7.37 0.76 -14.52
N TYR A 173 6.89 1.83 -15.19
CA TYR A 173 6.05 1.68 -16.39
C TYR A 173 6.75 0.91 -17.51
N GLN A 174 8.03 1.18 -17.76
CA GLN A 174 8.80 0.52 -18.81
C GLN A 174 9.03 -0.97 -18.49
N VAL A 175 9.41 -1.30 -17.25
CA VAL A 175 9.64 -2.70 -16.83
C VAL A 175 8.34 -3.51 -16.89
N THR A 176 7.23 -2.97 -16.39
CA THR A 176 5.92 -3.63 -16.48
C THR A 176 5.49 -3.86 -17.94
N ALA A 177 5.66 -2.85 -18.80
CA ALA A 177 5.30 -2.97 -20.22
C ALA A 177 6.17 -4.03 -20.94
N ALA A 178 7.46 -4.07 -20.65
CA ALA A 178 8.38 -5.07 -21.20
C ALA A 178 7.99 -6.49 -20.75
N ALA A 179 7.69 -6.69 -19.47
CA ALA A 179 7.23 -7.97 -18.93
C ALA A 179 5.94 -8.46 -19.60
N ALA A 180 4.96 -7.57 -19.79
CA ALA A 180 3.72 -7.88 -20.49
C ALA A 180 3.95 -8.30 -21.96
N ALA A 181 4.85 -7.60 -22.66
CA ALA A 181 5.21 -7.94 -24.03
C ALA A 181 5.90 -9.31 -24.13
N THR A 182 6.80 -9.63 -23.20
CA THR A 182 7.45 -10.95 -23.11
C THR A 182 6.44 -12.06 -22.83
N ALA A 183 5.51 -11.84 -21.90
CA ALA A 183 4.46 -12.82 -21.58
C ALA A 183 3.53 -13.08 -22.78
N ALA A 184 3.13 -12.03 -23.51
CA ALA A 184 2.31 -12.14 -24.71
C ALA A 184 3.02 -12.92 -25.84
N ALA A 185 4.32 -12.68 -26.04
CA ALA A 185 5.13 -13.41 -27.01
C ALA A 185 5.24 -14.91 -26.65
N ALA A 186 5.43 -15.23 -25.37
CA ALA A 186 5.50 -16.62 -24.90
C ALA A 186 4.15 -17.36 -25.09
N ALA A 187 3.03 -16.70 -24.80
CA ALA A 187 1.70 -17.27 -25.01
C ALA A 187 1.39 -17.55 -26.50
N ALA A 188 1.84 -16.67 -27.40
CA ALA A 188 1.73 -16.86 -28.84
C ALA A 188 2.63 -17.99 -29.38
N ALA A 189 3.76 -18.26 -28.73
CA ALA A 189 4.67 -19.35 -29.11
C ALA A 189 4.21 -20.73 -28.61
N GLY A 190 3.49 -20.80 -27.48
CA GLY A 190 2.97 -22.05 -26.90
C GLY A 190 1.67 -22.58 -27.53
N THR A 191 1.12 -21.89 -28.53
CA THR A 191 -0.09 -22.28 -29.27
C THR A 191 0.21 -22.87 -30.66
N GLN A 192 1.50 -23.12 -30.97
CA GLN A 192 1.96 -23.83 -32.17
C GLN A 192 2.37 -25.29 -31.87
#